data_AF-A0A960H889-F1
#
_entry.id   AF-A0A960H889-F1
#
_cell.length_a   1.000
_cell.length_b   1.000
_cell.length_c   1.000
_cell.angle_alpha   90.00
_cell.angle_beta   90.00
_cell.angle_gamma   90.00
#
_symmetry.space_group_name_H-M   'P 1'
#
loop_
_entity.id
_entity.type
_entity.pdbx_description
1 polymer ?
#
loop_
_entity_poly.entity_id
_entity_poly.type
_entity_poly.pdbx_seq_one_letter_code
_entity_poly.pdbx_strand_id
1 'polypeptide(L)'
;YNAFDKDLQLWVGACLYKGTVDVYRMLVGEMDEQTADQVYLQGRSLATMLQVPDDMWPADRDAFDRYWQKSLDEVHIDDAVREYLYPIAASRLRGLPLPWPVRGVSENLSLLITTGFLPQRFRDEMRLPWDAARQQRFDRLIAVLRTLNNLAPSVVRQFPFNLLLKDVDWRIRTGRPLV
;
A
#
# COMPACT_ATOMS: atom_id res chain seq x y z
N TYR A 1 17.67 8.60 -14.79
CA TYR A 1 16.33 8.52 -14.19
C TYR A 1 15.44 9.58 -14.84
N ASN A 2 14.35 9.17 -15.50
CA ASN A 2 13.35 10.06 -16.09
C ASN A 2 12.01 9.77 -15.41
N ALA A 3 11.38 10.78 -14.81
CA ALA A 3 10.09 10.62 -14.11
C ALA A 3 8.91 10.32 -15.05
N PHE A 4 9.12 10.45 -16.37
CA PHE A 4 8.16 10.11 -17.42
C PHE A 4 8.44 8.77 -18.10
N ASP A 5 9.31 7.96 -17.51
CA ASP A 5 9.50 6.60 -17.98
C ASP A 5 8.22 5.79 -17.69
N LYS A 6 7.56 5.36 -18.76
CA LYS A 6 6.26 4.68 -18.69
C LYS A 6 6.37 3.32 -18.01
N ASP A 7 7.51 2.65 -18.11
CA ASP A 7 7.73 1.36 -17.47
C ASP A 7 7.85 1.54 -15.94
N LEU A 8 8.52 2.62 -15.49
CA LEU A 8 8.57 2.98 -14.07
C LEU A 8 7.20 3.43 -13.54
N GLN A 9 6.44 4.19 -14.32
CA GLN A 9 5.09 4.61 -13.93
C GLN A 9 4.13 3.43 -13.84
N LEU A 10 4.22 2.47 -14.77
CA LEU A 10 3.47 1.22 -14.72
C LEU A 10 3.84 0.41 -13.48
N TRP A 11 5.12 0.34 -13.12
CA TRP A 11 5.56 -0.31 -11.89
C TRP A 11 4.98 0.34 -10.63
N VAL A 12 4.96 1.67 -10.55
CA VAL A 12 4.32 2.38 -9.44
C VAL A 12 2.82 2.05 -9.37
N GLY A 13 2.11 2.09 -10.50
CA GLY A 13 0.70 1.72 -10.58
C GLY A 13 0.45 0.28 -10.14
N ALA A 14 1.30 -0.66 -10.57
CA ALA A 14 1.23 -2.07 -10.18
C ALA A 14 1.44 -2.28 -8.68
N CYS A 15 2.42 -1.59 -8.07
CA CYS A 15 2.64 -1.61 -6.63
C CYS A 15 1.44 -1.06 -5.84
N LEU A 16 0.81 0.02 -6.32
CA LEU A 16 -0.40 0.58 -5.70
C LEU A 16 -1.56 -0.41 -5.74
N TYR A 17 -1.85 -0.99 -6.92
CA TYR A 17 -2.88 -2.01 -7.08
C TYR A 17 -2.62 -3.23 -6.18
N LYS A 18 -1.39 -3.76 -6.20
CA LYS A 18 -1.00 -4.91 -5.39
C LYS A 18 -1.17 -4.64 -3.89
N GLY A 19 -0.73 -3.46 -3.43
CA GLY A 19 -0.90 -3.02 -2.04
C GLY A 19 -2.36 -2.94 -1.62
N THR A 20 -3.24 -2.41 -2.49
CA THR A 20 -4.68 -2.37 -2.24
C THR A 20 -5.27 -3.77 -2.11
N VAL A 21 -4.93 -4.69 -3.02
CA VAL A 21 -5.41 -6.09 -2.97
C VAL A 21 -4.93 -6.79 -1.70
N ASP A 22 -3.66 -6.62 -1.32
CA ASP A 22 -3.09 -7.26 -0.12
C ASP A 22 -3.75 -6.75 1.17
N VAL A 23 -3.98 -5.44 1.29
CA VAL A 23 -4.70 -4.85 2.43
C VAL A 23 -6.14 -5.37 2.50
N TYR A 24 -6.85 -5.43 1.37
CA TYR A 24 -8.20 -5.97 1.33
C TYR A 24 -8.23 -7.44 1.76
N ARG A 25 -7.37 -8.27 1.18
CA ARG A 25 -7.25 -9.69 1.51
C ARG A 25 -6.98 -9.91 3.00
N MET A 26 -6.12 -9.09 3.59
CA MET A 26 -5.78 -9.21 5.00
C MET A 26 -6.88 -8.72 5.95
N LEU A 27 -7.58 -7.62 5.64
CA LEU A 27 -8.55 -7.00 6.55
C LEU A 27 -10.00 -7.44 6.33
N VAL A 28 -10.36 -7.84 5.12
CA VAL A 28 -11.73 -8.24 4.74
C VAL A 28 -11.78 -9.74 4.46
N GLY A 29 -10.82 -10.24 3.68
CA GLY A 29 -10.75 -11.64 3.27
C GLY A 29 -10.58 -11.79 1.76
N GLU A 30 -10.63 -13.04 1.28
CA GLU A 30 -10.60 -13.32 -0.16
C GLU A 30 -11.80 -12.70 -0.87
N MET A 31 -11.54 -12.01 -1.99
CA MET A 31 -12.58 -11.59 -2.91
C MET A 31 -13.06 -12.79 -3.71
N ASP A 32 -14.35 -12.85 -4.03
CA ASP A 32 -14.83 -13.74 -5.08
C ASP A 32 -14.25 -13.32 -6.45
N GLU A 33 -14.27 -14.24 -7.42
CA GLU A 33 -13.65 -14.01 -8.73
C GLU A 33 -14.24 -12.79 -9.46
N GLN A 34 -15.55 -12.57 -9.35
CA GLN A 34 -16.22 -11.46 -10.02
C GLN A 34 -15.80 -10.12 -9.41
N THR A 35 -15.74 -10.04 -8.08
CA THR A 35 -15.25 -8.85 -7.37
C THR A 35 -13.78 -8.60 -7.70
N ALA A 36 -12.95 -9.64 -7.76
CA ALA A 36 -11.54 -9.53 -8.12
C ALA A 36 -11.34 -8.96 -9.54
N ASP A 37 -12.15 -9.39 -10.51
CA ASP A 37 -12.12 -8.86 -11.87
C ASP A 37 -12.57 -7.39 -11.92
N GLN A 38 -13.59 -7.01 -11.15
CA GLN A 38 -14.03 -5.62 -11.06
C GLN A 38 -12.96 -4.71 -10.43
N VAL A 39 -12.33 -5.16 -9.35
CA VAL A 39 -11.25 -4.44 -8.68
C VAL A 39 -10.04 -4.32 -9.61
N TYR A 40 -9.75 -5.34 -10.42
CA TYR A 40 -8.69 -5.28 -11.42
C TYR A 40 -8.94 -4.20 -12.49
N LEU A 41 -10.17 -4.10 -12.99
CA LEU A 41 -10.56 -3.04 -13.94
C LEU A 41 -10.41 -1.65 -13.32
N GLN A 42 -10.74 -1.49 -12.04
CA GLN A 42 -10.52 -0.24 -11.32
C GLN A 42 -9.02 0.05 -11.12
N GLY A 43 -8.20 -0.99 -10.94
CA GLY A 43 -6.74 -0.89 -10.86
C GLY A 43 -6.10 -0.20 -12.08
N ARG A 44 -6.68 -0.37 -13.28
CA ARG A 44 -6.25 0.34 -14.51
C ARG A 44 -6.19 1.85 -14.31
N SER A 45 -7.20 2.41 -13.62
CA SER A 45 -7.28 3.85 -13.38
C SER A 45 -6.07 4.39 -12.60
N LEU A 46 -5.49 3.59 -11.69
CA LEU A 46 -4.31 3.96 -10.92
C LEU A 46 -3.09 4.18 -11.82
N ALA A 47 -2.91 3.34 -12.84
CA ALA A 47 -1.82 3.50 -13.80
C ALA A 47 -2.09 4.64 -14.79
N THR A 48 -3.31 4.76 -15.31
CA THR A 48 -3.63 5.83 -16.27
C THR A 48 -3.58 7.23 -15.64
N MET A 49 -3.88 7.35 -14.34
CA MET A 49 -3.68 8.60 -13.58
C MET A 49 -2.21 9.02 -13.53
N LEU A 50 -1.28 8.07 -13.64
CA LEU A 50 0.16 8.30 -13.71
C LEU A 50 0.66 8.54 -15.15
N GLN A 51 -0.24 8.77 -16.12
CA GLN A 51 0.06 8.99 -17.55
C GLN A 51 0.53 7.76 -18.32
N VAL A 52 0.32 6.56 -17.76
CA VAL A 52 0.57 5.30 -18.46
C VAL A 52 -0.54 5.07 -19.50
N PRO A 53 -0.20 4.77 -20.77
CA PRO A 53 -1.18 4.34 -21.78
C PRO A 53 -1.99 3.12 -21.34
N ASP A 54 -3.28 3.08 -21.67
CA ASP A 54 -4.21 2.04 -21.22
C ASP A 54 -3.89 0.64 -21.75
N ASP A 55 -3.19 0.58 -22.90
CA ASP A 55 -2.71 -0.63 -23.56
C ASP A 55 -1.45 -1.24 -22.91
N MET A 56 -0.74 -0.48 -22.07
CA MET A 56 0.40 -0.98 -21.30
C MET A 56 -0.02 -1.70 -20.02
N TRP A 57 -1.23 -1.46 -19.51
CA TRP A 57 -1.74 -2.21 -18.38
C TRP A 57 -1.97 -3.67 -18.79
N PRO A 58 -1.60 -4.68 -17.96
CA PRO A 58 -1.80 -6.07 -18.34
C PRO A 58 -3.29 -6.36 -18.67
N ALA A 59 -3.54 -7.28 -19.60
CA ALA A 59 -4.89 -7.50 -20.12
C ALA A 59 -5.84 -8.17 -19.11
N ASP A 60 -5.28 -9.02 -18.25
CA ASP A 60 -6.01 -9.82 -17.27
C ASP A 60 -5.15 -10.07 -16.01
N ARG A 61 -5.77 -10.67 -14.99
CA ARG A 61 -5.12 -10.97 -13.72
C ARG A 61 -3.92 -11.91 -13.88
N ASP A 62 -3.98 -12.88 -14.77
CA ASP A 62 -2.88 -13.83 -15.02
C ASP A 62 -1.68 -13.13 -15.67
N ALA A 63 -1.93 -12.21 -16.61
CA ALA A 63 -0.92 -11.38 -17.24
C ALA A 63 -0.29 -10.42 -16.23
N PHE A 64 -1.11 -9.87 -15.32
CA PHE A 64 -0.60 -9.07 -14.21
C PHE A 64 0.30 -9.90 -13.28
N ASP A 65 -0.09 -11.12 -12.92
CA ASP A 65 0.72 -11.97 -12.06
C ASP A 65 2.06 -12.33 -12.71
N ARG A 66 2.08 -12.62 -14.02
CA ARG A 66 3.33 -12.84 -14.77
C ARG A 66 4.21 -11.58 -14.79
N TYR A 67 3.62 -10.42 -15.07
CA TYR A 67 4.31 -9.13 -15.04
C TYR A 67 4.89 -8.88 -13.64
N TRP A 68 4.10 -9.08 -12.59
CA TRP A 68 4.49 -8.86 -11.20
C TRP A 68 5.66 -9.74 -10.79
N GLN A 69 5.62 -11.04 -11.11
CA GLN A 69 6.75 -11.94 -10.80
C GLN A 69 8.02 -11.53 -11.54
N LYS A 70 7.91 -11.19 -12.83
CA LYS A 70 9.07 -10.71 -13.61
C LYS A 70 9.65 -9.41 -13.02
N SER A 71 8.79 -8.45 -12.69
CA SER A 71 9.25 -7.18 -12.13
C SER A 71 9.83 -7.36 -10.73
N LEU A 72 9.24 -8.21 -9.88
CA LEU A 72 9.87 -8.65 -8.63
C LEU A 72 11.26 -9.20 -8.91
N ASP A 73 11.41 -9.99 -9.99
CA ASP A 73 12.68 -10.61 -10.34
C ASP A 73 13.78 -9.63 -10.79
N GLU A 74 13.40 -8.40 -11.10
CA GLU A 74 14.28 -7.31 -11.51
C GLU A 74 14.50 -6.29 -10.37
N VAL A 75 13.75 -6.38 -9.27
CA VAL A 75 13.92 -5.49 -8.11
C VAL A 75 15.33 -5.65 -7.54
N HIS A 76 16.03 -4.52 -7.45
CA HIS A 76 17.30 -4.37 -6.78
C HIS A 76 17.31 -3.07 -5.97
N ILE A 77 17.66 -3.15 -4.68
CA ILE A 77 17.72 -2.00 -3.78
C ILE A 77 19.16 -1.86 -3.28
N ASP A 78 19.87 -0.88 -3.86
CA ASP A 78 21.20 -0.52 -3.40
C ASP A 78 21.17 0.15 -2.01
N ASP A 79 22.37 0.37 -1.45
CA ASP A 79 22.49 0.94 -0.11
C ASP A 79 21.90 2.36 -0.02
N ALA A 80 21.98 3.17 -1.09
CA ALA A 80 21.47 4.53 -1.11
C ALA A 80 19.93 4.56 -1.12
N VAL A 81 19.30 3.71 -1.94
CA VAL A 81 17.85 3.55 -1.98
C VAL A 81 17.36 2.97 -0.65
N ARG A 82 18.09 2.02 -0.05
CA ARG A 82 17.74 1.47 1.27
C ARG A 82 17.76 2.56 2.35
N GLU A 83 18.79 3.39 2.40
CA GLU A 83 18.87 4.51 3.36
C GLU A 83 17.72 5.51 3.19
N TYR A 84 17.27 5.73 1.95
CA TYR A 84 16.11 6.57 1.67
C TYR A 84 14.79 5.92 2.09
N LEU A 85 14.60 4.63 1.82
CA LEU A 85 13.36 3.89 2.08
C LEU A 85 13.20 3.51 3.56
N TYR A 86 14.28 3.26 4.29
CA TYR A 86 14.21 2.78 5.68
C TYR A 86 13.43 3.73 6.61
N PRO A 87 13.67 5.06 6.61
CA PRO A 87 12.86 5.99 7.39
C PRO A 87 11.37 5.97 7.02
N ILE A 88 11.05 5.73 5.75
CA ILE A 88 9.66 5.62 5.26
C ILE A 88 9.03 4.33 5.79
N ALA A 89 9.73 3.20 5.67
CA ALA A 89 9.27 1.91 6.19
C ALA A 89 9.07 1.90 7.71
N ALA A 90 9.90 2.65 8.44
CA ALA A 90 9.79 2.86 9.87
C ALA A 90 8.76 3.94 10.26
N SER A 91 8.04 4.52 9.30
CA SER A 91 7.11 5.64 9.51
C SER A 91 7.72 6.79 10.33
N ARG A 92 9.00 7.09 10.08
CA ARG A 92 9.72 8.16 10.77
C ARG A 92 9.24 9.52 10.26
N LEU A 93 8.17 10.01 10.86
CA LEU A 93 7.59 11.33 10.57
C LEU A 93 8.62 12.43 10.87
N ARG A 94 9.18 13.03 9.81
CA ARG A 94 10.01 14.24 9.93
C ARG A 94 9.18 15.35 10.56
N GLY A 95 9.57 15.81 11.74
CA GLY A 95 8.92 16.93 12.44
C GLY A 95 8.10 16.56 13.68
N LEU A 96 7.91 15.27 14.01
CA LEU A 96 7.30 14.86 15.28
C LEU A 96 8.39 14.42 16.29
N PRO A 97 8.77 15.27 17.26
CA PRO A 97 9.71 14.88 18.32
C PRO A 97 9.00 13.95 19.32
N LEU A 98 8.91 12.66 19.00
CA LEU A 98 8.50 11.65 19.97
C LEU A 98 9.63 11.38 20.98
N PRO A 99 9.32 11.21 22.28
CA PRO A 99 10.28 10.75 23.28
C PRO A 99 10.94 9.44 22.83
N TRP A 100 12.24 9.29 23.11
CA TRP A 100 13.05 8.14 22.67
C TRP A 100 12.39 6.76 22.85
N PRO A 101 11.78 6.42 24.02
CA PRO A 101 11.15 5.10 24.16
C PRO A 101 9.89 4.94 23.30
N VAL A 102 9.09 6.00 23.14
CA VAL A 102 7.87 5.98 22.31
C VAL A 102 8.23 5.86 20.84
N ARG A 103 9.30 6.53 20.41
CA ARG A 103 9.83 6.44 19.04
C ARG A 103 10.24 5.02 18.71
N GLY A 104 11.01 4.36 19.58
CA GLY A 104 11.45 2.98 19.35
C GLY A 104 10.28 2.00 19.20
N VAL A 105 9.24 2.13 20.03
CA VAL A 105 8.03 1.28 19.92
C VAL A 105 7.27 1.55 18.61
N SER A 106 7.10 2.82 18.25
CA SER A 106 6.40 3.22 17.01
C SER A 106 7.15 2.75 15.76
N GLU A 107 8.47 2.93 15.71
CA GLU A 107 9.30 2.46 14.59
C GLU A 107 9.28 0.94 14.48
N ASN A 108 9.37 0.21 15.60
CA ASN A 108 9.30 -1.25 15.61
C ASN A 108 7.93 -1.77 15.15
N LEU A 109 6.83 -1.14 15.58
CA LEU A 109 5.49 -1.49 15.14
C LEU A 109 5.32 -1.21 13.64
N SER A 110 5.78 -0.05 13.18
CA SER A 110 5.71 0.34 11.76
C SER A 110 6.53 -0.61 10.89
N LEU A 111 7.75 -0.96 11.32
CA LEU A 111 8.57 -1.96 10.62
C LEU A 111 7.92 -3.34 10.63
N LEU A 112 7.26 -3.76 11.72
CA LEU A 112 6.53 -5.03 11.75
C LEU A 112 5.41 -5.05 10.71
N ILE A 113 4.62 -3.97 10.64
CA ILE A 113 3.54 -3.83 9.66
C ILE A 113 4.12 -3.80 8.25
N THR A 114 4.99 -2.83 7.95
CA THR A 114 5.57 -2.65 6.61
C THR A 114 6.26 -3.92 6.13
N THR A 115 7.12 -4.55 6.95
CA THR A 115 7.82 -5.78 6.55
C THR A 115 6.85 -6.95 6.33
N GLY A 116 5.78 -7.04 7.12
CA GLY A 116 4.75 -8.07 6.96
C GLY A 116 4.00 -7.99 5.64
N PHE A 117 3.71 -6.77 5.15
CA PHE A 117 3.07 -6.53 3.85
C PHE A 117 4.02 -6.69 2.65
N LEU A 118 5.33 -6.57 2.86
CA LEU A 118 6.30 -6.67 1.76
C LEU A 118 6.49 -8.13 1.29
N PRO A 119 6.60 -8.37 -0.03
CA PRO A 119 7.04 -9.65 -0.58
C PRO A 119 8.46 -10.01 -0.11
N GLN A 120 8.77 -11.31 -0.06
CA GLN A 120 10.04 -11.82 0.49
C GLN A 120 11.27 -11.14 -0.13
N ARG A 121 11.31 -10.99 -1.45
CA ARG A 121 12.42 -10.36 -2.16
C ARG A 121 12.69 -8.91 -1.71
N PHE A 122 11.64 -8.13 -1.44
CA PHE A 122 11.79 -6.78 -0.90
C PHE A 122 12.37 -6.79 0.52
N ARG A 123 12.01 -7.78 1.35
CA ARG A 123 12.56 -7.91 2.71
C ARG A 123 14.07 -8.20 2.65
N ASP A 124 14.47 -9.07 1.74
CA ASP A 124 15.86 -9.47 1.55
C ASP A 124 16.70 -8.27 1.05
N GLU A 125 16.22 -7.57 0.02
CA GLU A 125 16.86 -6.37 -0.54
C GLU A 125 16.94 -5.20 0.48
N MET A 126 15.90 -5.03 1.31
CA MET A 126 15.87 -4.06 2.40
C MET A 126 16.65 -4.53 3.65
N ARG A 127 17.17 -5.76 3.68
CA ARG A 127 17.83 -6.40 4.82
C ARG A 127 16.99 -6.36 6.10
N LEU A 128 15.69 -6.60 5.97
CA LEU A 128 14.74 -6.62 7.07
C LEU A 128 14.58 -8.06 7.59
N PRO A 129 15.18 -8.41 8.75
CA PRO A 129 15.10 -9.77 9.25
C PRO A 129 13.65 -10.13 9.56
N TRP A 130 13.22 -11.29 9.05
CA TRP A 130 11.88 -11.82 9.26
C TRP A 130 11.96 -13.24 9.78
N ASP A 131 11.57 -13.43 11.04
CA ASP A 131 11.56 -14.73 11.71
C ASP A 131 10.12 -15.21 11.96
N ALA A 132 9.98 -16.47 12.37
CA ALA A 132 8.68 -17.06 12.66
C ALA A 132 7.94 -16.32 13.79
N ALA A 133 8.66 -15.71 14.74
CA ALA A 133 8.06 -14.97 15.85
C ALA A 133 7.44 -13.64 15.38
N ARG A 134 8.09 -12.93 14.46
CA ARG A 134 7.58 -11.72 13.80
C ARG A 134 6.38 -12.04 12.94
N GLN A 135 6.40 -13.15 12.20
CA GLN A 135 5.24 -13.64 11.45
C GLN A 135 4.03 -13.85 12.38
N GLN A 136 4.20 -14.57 13.49
CA GLN A 136 3.10 -14.79 14.45
C GLN A 136 2.57 -13.49 15.07
N ARG A 137 3.45 -12.53 15.38
CA ARG A 137 3.04 -11.22 15.89
C ARG A 137 2.26 -10.43 14.85
N PHE A 138 2.70 -10.47 13.60
CA PHE A 138 2.02 -9.85 12.48
C PHE A 138 0.64 -10.47 12.25
N ASP A 139 0.55 -11.80 12.18
CA ASP A 139 -0.73 -12.50 11.98
C ASP A 139 -1.73 -12.18 13.10
N ARG A 140 -1.24 -12.11 14.36
CA ARG A 140 -2.06 -11.71 15.50
C ARG A 140 -2.53 -10.26 15.38
N LEU A 141 -1.65 -9.35 14.98
CA LEU A 141 -2.00 -7.95 14.77
C LEU A 141 -3.06 -7.81 13.68
N ILE A 142 -2.88 -8.49 12.53
CA ILE A 142 -3.86 -8.50 11.44
C ILE A 142 -5.20 -9.10 11.90
N ALA A 143 -5.19 -10.18 12.69
CA ALA A 143 -6.41 -10.77 13.23
C ALA A 143 -7.18 -9.79 14.14
N VAL A 144 -6.47 -9.05 15.00
CA VAL A 144 -7.07 -8.00 15.84
C VAL A 144 -7.63 -6.89 14.98
N LEU A 145 -6.87 -6.38 14.01
CA LEU A 145 -7.32 -5.32 13.10
C LEU A 145 -8.52 -5.74 12.27
N ARG A 146 -8.54 -6.97 11.75
CA ARG A 146 -9.69 -7.56 11.06
C ARG A 146 -10.93 -7.60 11.95
N THR A 147 -10.77 -8.04 13.21
CA THR A 147 -11.86 -8.10 14.18
C THR A 147 -12.42 -6.72 14.48
N LEU A 148 -11.55 -5.75 14.74
CA LEU A 148 -11.93 -4.36 14.97
C LEU A 148 -12.61 -3.76 13.73
N ASN A 149 -12.09 -4.01 12.53
CA ASN A 149 -12.68 -3.55 11.28
C ASN A 149 -14.09 -4.11 11.06
N ASN A 150 -14.31 -5.40 11.35
CA ASN A 150 -15.61 -6.04 11.22
C ASN A 150 -16.63 -5.56 12.26
N LEU A 151 -16.17 -5.21 13.46
CA LEU A 151 -17.01 -4.62 14.52
C LEU A 151 -17.24 -3.12 14.33
N ALA A 152 -16.38 -2.43 13.58
CA ALA A 152 -16.47 -1.00 13.37
C ALA A 152 -17.72 -0.65 12.52
N PRO A 153 -18.56 0.29 12.99
CA PRO A 153 -19.66 0.83 12.21
C PRO A 153 -19.17 1.40 10.88
N SER A 154 -20.01 1.39 9.85
CA SER A 154 -19.68 1.91 8.51
C SER A 154 -19.12 3.34 8.54
N VAL A 155 -19.61 4.17 9.46
CA VAL A 155 -19.14 5.55 9.65
C VAL A 155 -17.66 5.62 10.06
N VAL A 156 -17.21 4.69 10.90
CA VAL A 156 -15.81 4.63 11.36
C VAL A 156 -14.93 4.07 10.23
N ARG A 157 -15.40 3.03 9.52
CA ARG A 157 -14.66 2.45 8.39
C ARG A 157 -14.46 3.42 7.23
N GLN A 158 -15.40 4.34 7.02
CA GLN A 158 -15.32 5.36 5.96
C GLN A 158 -14.57 6.62 6.41
N PHE A 159 -14.18 6.74 7.68
CA PHE A 159 -13.42 7.89 8.17
C PHE A 159 -11.93 7.75 7.77
N PRO A 160 -11.24 8.83 7.34
CA PRO A 160 -11.72 10.21 7.26
C PRO A 160 -12.37 10.58 5.91
N PHE A 161 -12.43 9.66 4.95
CA PHE A 161 -12.93 9.94 3.59
C PHE A 161 -14.36 10.47 3.59
N ASN A 162 -15.26 9.97 4.45
CA ASN A 162 -16.62 10.48 4.56
C ASN A 162 -16.69 11.96 5.00
N LEU A 163 -15.78 12.42 5.85
CA LEU A 163 -15.68 13.83 6.23
C LEU A 163 -15.06 14.68 5.13
N LEU A 164 -13.99 14.18 4.50
CA LEU A 164 -13.33 14.89 3.41
C LEU A 164 -14.27 15.04 2.20
N LEU A 165 -15.02 14.00 1.84
CA LEU A 165 -16.02 14.06 0.77
C LEU A 165 -17.16 15.03 1.12
N LYS A 166 -17.63 15.02 2.38
CA LYS A 166 -18.61 16.01 2.84
C LYS A 166 -18.10 17.45 2.78
N ASP A 167 -16.82 17.67 3.10
CA ASP A 167 -16.19 18.99 2.98
C ASP A 167 -16.11 19.42 1.51
N VAL A 168 -15.71 18.52 0.61
CA VAL A 168 -15.68 18.77 -0.84
C VAL A 168 -17.07 19.10 -1.36
N ASP A 169 -18.08 18.29 -1.05
CA ASP A 169 -19.47 18.51 -1.45
C ASP A 169 -20.00 19.85 -0.92
N TRP A 170 -19.66 20.20 0.33
CA TRP A 170 -20.05 21.47 0.92
C TRP A 170 -19.38 22.66 0.23
N ARG A 171 -18.08 22.58 -0.08
CA ARG A 171 -17.37 23.62 -0.81
C ARG A 171 -17.92 23.80 -2.22
N ILE A 172 -18.21 22.72 -2.93
CA ILE A 172 -18.86 22.77 -4.26
C ILE A 172 -20.22 23.46 -4.15
N ARG A 173 -21.06 23.07 -3.17
CA ARG A 173 -22.38 23.68 -2.96
C ARG A 173 -22.32 25.16 -2.56
N THR A 174 -21.28 25.57 -1.85
CA THR A 174 -21.11 26.95 -1.36
C THR A 174 -20.23 27.82 -2.26
N GLY A 175 -19.79 27.29 -3.41
CA GLY A 175 -18.91 28.01 -4.36
C GLY A 175 -17.54 28.34 -3.78
N ARG A 176 -17.08 27.62 -2.76
CA ARG A 176 -15.78 27.85 -2.12
C ARG A 176 -14.67 27.14 -2.90
N PRO A 177 -13.46 27.73 -2.95
CA PRO A 177 -12.32 27.10 -3.59
C PRO A 177 -11.93 25.78 -2.89
N LEU A 178 -11.55 24.79 -3.70
CA LEU A 178 -11.14 23.45 -3.25
C LEU A 178 -9.64 23.38 -2.89
N VAL A 179 -8.90 24.50 -3.07
CA VAL A 179 -7.47 24.67 -2.78
C VAL A 179 -7.25 25.98 -2.06
#